data_AF-A0AAW9IW48-F1
#
_entry.id   AF-A0AAW9IW48-F1
#
_cell.length_a   1.000
_cell.length_b   1.000
_cell.length_c   1.000
_cell.angle_alpha   90.00
_cell.angle_beta   90.00
_cell.angle_gamma   90.00
#
_symmetry.space_group_name_H-M   'P 1'
#
loop_
_entity.id
_entity.type
_entity.pdbx_description
1 polymer ?
#
loop_
_entity_poly.entity_id
_entity_poly.type
_entity_poly.pdbx_seq_one_letter_code
_entity_poly.pdbx_strand_id
1 'polypeptide(L)'
;ATEGFMQTGCYKDYKGKAAIEVAAKDRNVTAGEMTEDKFQRGCDTFLNSLKSDGEKSNIVMTKDLLEHAVYADILVMQELRLRNMRGESTEHLLDIPKDAGRHFYENEDLYYRDYIDKNAHNESEKALALSIWNSVKKPYTYYSGFTQWANGIEHMMFFSFVLMIMGGIFAGSIIAKDKENGMDEIITTTMKGRKNLTVAKIVIPWVMAFIIYLCGVGVYVVLLRLLLPADALNTSIQVFSESFLPYN
;
A
#
# COMPACT_ATOMS: atom_id res chain seq x y z
N ALA A 1 -17.40 -7.56 -1.86
CA ALA A 1 -16.92 -8.92 -1.47
C ALA A 1 -16.16 -8.91 -0.13
N THR A 2 -16.30 -7.88 0.70
CA THR A 2 -15.62 -7.73 2.01
C THR A 2 -16.46 -8.19 3.20
N GLU A 3 -17.72 -8.57 3.00
CA GLU A 3 -18.64 -8.99 4.08
C GLU A 3 -18.36 -10.39 4.63
N GLY A 4 -17.66 -11.25 3.89
CA GLY A 4 -17.44 -12.64 4.28
C GLY A 4 -16.26 -12.87 5.24
N PHE A 5 -15.30 -11.94 5.31
CA PHE A 5 -14.01 -12.25 5.93
C PHE A 5 -13.90 -11.82 7.41
N MET A 6 -14.56 -10.73 7.83
CA MET A 6 -14.70 -10.46 9.27
C MET A 6 -15.59 -11.48 9.99
N GLN A 7 -16.20 -12.44 9.25
CA GLN A 7 -17.04 -13.50 9.81
C GLN A 7 -16.30 -14.82 10.10
N THR A 8 -15.01 -14.95 9.80
CA THR A 8 -14.23 -16.12 10.23
C THR A 8 -13.74 -15.95 11.67
N GLY A 9 -14.50 -16.54 12.59
CA GLY A 9 -14.09 -16.92 13.94
C GLY A 9 -13.90 -15.79 14.95
N CYS A 10 -12.87 -14.95 14.79
CA CYS A 10 -12.36 -14.10 15.88
C CYS A 10 -12.97 -12.69 15.96
N TYR A 11 -13.45 -12.11 14.86
CA TYR A 11 -14.00 -10.74 14.83
C TYR A 11 -15.45 -10.63 14.36
N LYS A 12 -16.17 -11.76 14.35
CA LYS A 12 -17.53 -11.87 13.82
C LYS A 12 -18.54 -10.88 14.43
N ASP A 13 -18.29 -10.44 15.65
CA ASP A 13 -19.16 -9.54 16.41
C ASP A 13 -18.84 -8.05 16.22
N TYR A 14 -17.77 -7.70 15.50
CA TYR A 14 -17.35 -6.32 15.28
C TYR A 14 -17.63 -5.83 13.85
N LYS A 15 -18.07 -4.57 13.70
CA LYS A 15 -18.32 -3.93 12.39
C LYS A 15 -17.70 -2.53 12.33
N GLY A 16 -17.35 -2.09 11.12
CA GLY A 16 -16.84 -0.74 10.86
C GLY A 16 -15.60 -0.41 11.70
N LYS A 17 -15.60 0.77 12.33
CA LYS A 17 -14.46 1.26 13.13
C LYS A 17 -14.06 0.31 14.27
N ALA A 18 -15.03 -0.29 14.95
CA ALA A 18 -14.75 -1.18 16.08
C ALA A 18 -13.96 -2.43 15.67
N ALA A 19 -14.22 -2.96 14.47
CA ALA A 19 -13.47 -4.12 13.96
C ALA A 19 -12.03 -3.75 13.59
N ILE A 20 -11.84 -2.55 13.02
CA ILE A 20 -10.51 -2.01 12.73
C ILE A 20 -9.72 -1.80 14.04
N GLU A 21 -10.35 -1.25 15.07
CA GLU A 21 -9.70 -1.02 16.37
C GLU A 21 -9.30 -2.33 17.07
N VAL A 22 -10.17 -3.35 17.06
CA VAL A 22 -9.87 -4.65 17.66
C VAL A 22 -8.78 -5.39 16.88
N ALA A 23 -8.87 -5.42 15.55
CA ALA A 23 -7.83 -6.02 14.72
C ALA A 23 -6.48 -5.29 14.85
N ALA A 24 -6.49 -3.95 14.93
CA ALA A 24 -5.28 -3.16 15.16
C ALA A 24 -4.69 -3.45 16.55
N LYS A 25 -5.52 -3.61 17.58
CA LYS A 25 -5.06 -3.94 18.94
C LYS A 25 -4.39 -5.32 18.99
N ASP A 26 -5.00 -6.34 18.39
CA ASP A 26 -4.45 -7.69 18.35
C ASP A 26 -3.17 -7.75 17.48
N ARG A 27 -3.13 -7.03 16.35
CA ARG A 27 -1.93 -6.97 15.48
C ARG A 27 -0.80 -6.10 16.04
N ASN A 28 -1.11 -5.11 16.87
CA ASN A 28 -0.08 -4.26 17.49
C ASN A 28 0.82 -5.03 18.46
N VAL A 29 0.45 -6.24 18.87
CA VAL A 29 1.30 -7.10 19.73
C VAL A 29 2.67 -7.36 19.08
N THR A 30 2.72 -7.41 17.74
CA THR A 30 3.96 -7.68 17.01
C THR A 30 4.62 -6.41 16.44
N ALA A 31 4.04 -5.23 16.68
CA ALA A 31 4.55 -3.95 16.19
C ALA A 31 5.95 -3.58 16.72
N GLY A 32 6.57 -2.59 16.09
CA GLY A 32 7.92 -2.09 16.34
C GLY A 32 8.97 -2.76 15.46
N GLU A 33 10.20 -2.83 15.95
CA GLU A 33 11.32 -3.44 15.22
C GLU A 33 11.07 -4.93 14.96
N MET A 34 11.28 -5.35 13.72
CA MET A 34 11.07 -6.72 13.24
C MET A 34 12.38 -7.51 13.36
N THR A 35 12.74 -7.91 14.58
CA THR A 35 13.95 -8.70 14.80
C THR A 35 13.81 -10.12 14.24
N GLU A 36 14.94 -10.78 13.99
CA GLU A 36 14.99 -12.20 13.58
C GLU A 36 14.23 -13.11 14.56
N ASP A 37 14.30 -12.84 15.86
CA ASP A 37 13.49 -13.56 16.87
C ASP A 37 11.98 -13.44 16.65
N LYS A 38 11.50 -12.26 16.21
CA LYS A 38 10.08 -12.06 15.89
C LYS A 38 9.71 -12.80 14.60
N PHE A 39 10.57 -12.76 13.59
CA PHE A 39 10.39 -13.57 12.39
C PHE A 39 10.37 -15.05 12.71
N GLN A 40 11.26 -15.52 13.58
CA GLN A 40 11.31 -16.93 13.99
C GLN A 40 10.04 -17.35 14.72
N ARG A 41 9.53 -16.51 15.64
CA ARG A 41 8.22 -16.77 16.27
C ARG A 41 7.10 -16.83 15.24
N GLY A 42 7.08 -15.92 14.27
CA GLY A 42 6.11 -15.96 13.18
C GLY A 42 6.20 -17.23 12.32
N CYS A 43 7.43 -17.70 12.05
CA CYS A 43 7.69 -18.97 11.37
C CYS A 43 7.12 -20.15 12.17
N ASP A 44 7.45 -20.24 13.45
CA ASP A 44 7.02 -21.33 14.34
C ASP A 44 5.48 -21.36 14.44
N THR A 45 4.85 -20.20 14.66
CA THR A 45 3.38 -20.07 14.69
C THR A 45 2.75 -20.48 13.36
N PHE A 46 3.33 -20.07 12.23
CA PHE A 46 2.84 -20.45 10.91
C PHE A 46 2.93 -21.96 10.68
N LEU A 47 4.10 -22.56 10.92
CA LEU A 47 4.29 -24.00 10.72
C LEU A 47 3.39 -24.83 11.66
N ASN A 48 3.16 -24.38 12.89
CA ASN A 48 2.22 -25.01 13.81
C ASN A 48 0.74 -24.91 13.36
N SER A 49 0.42 -23.93 12.53
CA SER A 49 -0.93 -23.72 11.98
C SER A 49 -1.23 -24.59 10.75
N LEU A 50 -0.20 -25.20 10.16
CA LEU A 50 -0.35 -26.09 9.01
C LEU A 50 -0.85 -27.47 9.47
N LYS A 51 -1.99 -27.90 8.92
CA LYS A 51 -2.44 -29.29 9.01
C LYS A 51 -2.12 -30.02 7.71
N SER A 52 -1.40 -31.13 7.82
CA SER A 52 -1.16 -32.04 6.70
C SER A 52 -2.37 -32.96 6.55
N ASP A 53 -3.10 -32.82 5.44
CA ASP A 53 -4.17 -33.74 5.03
C ASP A 53 -3.75 -34.47 3.74
N GLY A 54 -2.68 -35.26 3.83
CA GLY A 54 -2.14 -36.07 2.73
C GLY A 54 -1.34 -35.27 1.70
N GLU A 55 -2.02 -34.59 0.77
CA GLU A 55 -1.40 -33.90 -0.40
C GLU A 55 -1.42 -32.37 -0.30
N LYS A 56 -2.23 -31.77 0.58
CA LYS A 56 -2.36 -30.31 0.70
C LYS A 56 -2.19 -29.86 2.15
N SER A 57 -1.25 -28.94 2.37
CA SER A 57 -1.12 -28.22 3.63
C SER A 57 -2.28 -27.22 3.74
N ASN A 58 -3.25 -27.51 4.61
CA ASN A 58 -4.36 -26.60 4.89
C ASN A 58 -4.00 -25.72 6.08
N ILE A 59 -4.16 -24.40 5.94
CA ILE A 59 -3.89 -23.43 7.00
C ILE A 59 -5.11 -23.32 7.91
N VAL A 60 -4.89 -23.53 9.21
CA VAL A 60 -5.92 -23.27 10.22
C VAL A 60 -5.71 -21.88 10.79
N MET A 61 -6.67 -20.99 10.56
CA MET A 61 -6.61 -19.63 11.07
C MET A 61 -6.85 -19.60 12.59
N THR A 62 -5.78 -19.53 13.37
CA THR A 62 -5.80 -19.35 14.82
C THR A 62 -5.59 -17.88 15.18
N LYS A 63 -5.95 -17.50 16.42
CA LYS A 63 -5.67 -16.15 16.92
C LYS A 63 -4.17 -15.84 16.90
N ASP A 64 -3.34 -16.81 17.30
CA ASP A 64 -1.88 -16.66 17.32
C ASP A 64 -1.31 -16.43 15.91
N LEU A 65 -1.80 -17.17 14.91
CA LEU A 65 -1.43 -16.95 13.51
C LEU A 65 -1.82 -15.55 13.03
N LEU A 66 -2.99 -15.07 13.44
CA LEU A 66 -3.47 -13.75 13.05
C LEU A 66 -2.62 -12.61 13.64
N GLU A 67 -2.12 -12.77 14.86
CA GLU A 67 -1.21 -11.81 15.50
C GLU A 67 0.16 -11.76 14.78
N HIS A 68 0.62 -12.90 14.25
CA HIS A 68 1.90 -13.05 13.56
C HIS A 68 1.79 -13.07 12.02
N ALA A 69 0.60 -12.80 11.47
CA ALA A 69 0.30 -13.06 10.07
C ALA A 69 1.21 -12.30 9.09
N VAL A 70 1.62 -11.07 9.46
CA VAL A 70 2.56 -10.25 8.69
C VAL A 70 3.93 -10.91 8.56
N TYR A 71 4.41 -11.53 9.64
CA TYR A 71 5.70 -12.24 9.62
C TYR A 71 5.60 -13.51 8.76
N ALA A 72 4.50 -14.25 8.91
CA ALA A 72 4.25 -15.45 8.10
C ALA A 72 4.19 -15.13 6.60
N ASP A 73 3.43 -14.11 6.20
CA ASP A 73 3.33 -13.68 4.80
C ASP A 73 4.69 -13.27 4.24
N ILE A 74 5.45 -12.46 4.98
CA ILE A 74 6.76 -11.99 4.52
C ILE A 74 7.71 -13.16 4.32
N LEU A 75 7.71 -14.15 5.21
CA LEU A 75 8.56 -15.34 5.09
C LEU A 75 8.14 -16.22 3.90
N VAL A 76 6.85 -16.43 3.68
CA VAL A 76 6.34 -17.20 2.53
C VAL A 76 6.68 -16.48 1.21
N MET A 77 6.53 -15.15 1.17
CA MET A 77 6.87 -14.35 -0.01
C MET A 77 8.38 -14.29 -0.25
N GLN A 78 9.19 -14.24 0.80
CA GLN A 78 10.64 -14.35 0.69
C GLN A 78 11.03 -15.72 0.11
N GLU A 79 10.45 -16.81 0.61
CA GLU A 79 10.72 -18.15 0.09
C GLU A 79 10.33 -18.28 -1.38
N LEU A 80 9.18 -17.72 -1.78
CA LEU A 80 8.78 -17.67 -3.18
C LEU A 80 9.82 -16.95 -4.06
N ARG A 81 10.30 -15.78 -3.60
CA ARG A 81 11.32 -14.99 -4.29
C ARG A 81 12.64 -15.75 -4.43
N LEU A 82 13.06 -16.40 -3.36
CA LEU A 82 14.29 -17.19 -3.32
C LEU A 82 14.22 -18.43 -4.22
N ARG A 83 13.11 -19.17 -4.21
CA ARG A 83 12.89 -20.31 -5.12
C ARG A 83 12.89 -19.89 -6.58
N ASN A 84 12.19 -18.80 -6.90
CA ASN A 84 12.18 -18.24 -8.25
C ASN A 84 13.59 -17.81 -8.71
N MET A 85 14.38 -17.23 -7.81
CA MET A 85 15.78 -16.88 -8.08
C MET A 85 16.65 -18.11 -8.39
N ARG A 86 16.44 -19.21 -7.65
CA ARG A 86 17.17 -20.48 -7.81
C ARG A 86 16.63 -21.36 -8.95
N GLY A 87 15.49 -21.00 -9.54
CA GLY A 87 14.80 -21.82 -10.55
C GLY A 87 14.17 -23.09 -9.96
N GLU A 88 13.82 -23.06 -8.67
CA GLU A 88 13.22 -24.18 -7.95
C GLU A 88 11.69 -24.24 -8.13
N SER A 89 11.11 -25.42 -7.89
CA SER A 89 9.66 -25.59 -7.91
C SER A 89 8.98 -24.80 -6.78
N THR A 90 7.88 -24.12 -7.11
CA THR A 90 6.99 -23.44 -6.15
C THR A 90 5.94 -24.38 -5.56
N GLU A 91 6.00 -25.67 -5.89
CA GLU A 91 5.23 -26.72 -5.23
C GLU A 91 5.61 -26.77 -3.75
N HIS A 92 4.62 -26.97 -2.86
CA HIS A 92 4.83 -26.94 -1.41
C HIS A 92 5.47 -25.64 -0.88
N LEU A 93 5.07 -24.48 -1.41
CA LEU A 93 5.57 -23.17 -0.96
C LEU A 93 5.34 -22.91 0.55
N LEU A 94 4.30 -23.51 1.12
CA LEU A 94 3.97 -23.36 2.54
C LEU A 94 4.95 -24.09 3.47
N ASP A 95 5.74 -25.01 2.94
CA ASP A 95 6.74 -25.75 3.70
C ASP A 95 8.06 -24.96 3.73
N ILE A 96 8.03 -23.82 4.40
CA ILE A 96 9.20 -22.94 4.58
C ILE A 96 10.23 -23.58 5.54
N PRO A 97 11.53 -23.25 5.42
CA PRO A 97 12.54 -23.72 6.37
C PRO A 97 12.19 -23.35 7.81
N LYS A 98 12.39 -24.29 8.74
CA LYS A 98 12.03 -24.09 10.16
C LYS A 98 12.77 -22.92 10.79
N ASP A 99 13.96 -22.62 10.32
CA ASP A 99 14.84 -21.54 10.75
C ASP A 99 14.77 -20.29 9.84
N ALA A 100 13.80 -20.22 8.93
CA ALA A 100 13.66 -19.12 7.96
C ALA A 100 13.67 -17.73 8.63
N GLY A 101 13.09 -17.62 9.83
CA GLY A 101 13.05 -16.35 10.55
C GLY A 101 14.41 -15.88 11.08
N ARG A 102 15.31 -16.81 11.44
CA ARG A 102 16.68 -16.48 11.88
C ARG A 102 17.55 -15.96 10.75
N HIS A 103 17.31 -16.45 9.53
CA HIS A 103 18.09 -16.08 8.36
C HIS A 103 17.40 -15.01 7.50
N PHE A 104 16.36 -14.35 8.02
CA PHE A 104 15.55 -13.41 7.24
C PHE A 104 16.37 -12.31 6.56
N TYR A 105 17.23 -11.60 7.31
CA TYR A 105 18.00 -10.48 6.76
C TYR A 105 19.16 -10.93 5.86
N GLU A 106 19.73 -12.10 6.14
CA GLU A 106 20.74 -12.73 5.27
C GLU A 106 20.13 -13.12 3.93
N ASN A 107 18.94 -13.72 3.96
CA ASN A 107 18.17 -14.07 2.77
C ASN A 107 17.72 -12.84 1.96
N GLU A 108 17.32 -11.76 2.63
CA GLU A 108 17.03 -10.48 1.97
C GLU A 108 18.28 -9.94 1.24
N ASP A 109 19.44 -9.96 1.91
CA ASP A 109 20.69 -9.46 1.33
C ASP A 109 21.13 -10.31 0.14
N LEU A 110 21.03 -11.63 0.25
CA LEU A 110 21.25 -12.56 -0.86
C LEU A 110 20.33 -12.25 -2.05
N TYR A 111 19.03 -12.11 -1.77
CA TYR A 111 18.03 -11.87 -2.80
C TYR A 111 18.30 -10.57 -3.57
N TYR A 112 18.44 -9.45 -2.86
CA TYR A 112 18.59 -8.15 -3.51
C TYR A 112 19.94 -8.01 -4.23
N ARG A 113 21.02 -8.61 -3.71
CA ARG A 113 22.32 -8.60 -4.41
C ARG A 113 22.28 -9.35 -5.72
N ASP A 114 21.73 -10.57 -5.73
CA ASP A 114 21.59 -11.35 -6.97
C ASP A 114 20.62 -10.68 -7.95
N TYR A 115 19.52 -10.11 -7.45
CA TYR A 115 18.60 -9.33 -8.29
C TYR A 115 19.31 -8.13 -8.95
N ILE A 116 20.10 -7.37 -8.20
CA ILE A 116 20.86 -6.24 -8.75
C ILE A 116 21.90 -6.71 -9.76
N ASP A 117 22.61 -7.80 -9.48
CA ASP A 117 23.63 -8.35 -10.38
C ASP A 117 23.04 -8.78 -11.73
N LYS A 118 21.85 -9.37 -11.72
CA LYS A 118 21.16 -9.84 -12.94
C LYS A 118 20.46 -8.74 -13.73
N ASN A 119 20.00 -7.66 -13.08
CA ASN A 119 19.13 -6.66 -13.71
C ASN A 119 19.83 -5.32 -14.00
N ALA A 120 21.02 -5.06 -13.44
CA ALA A 120 21.74 -3.83 -13.75
C ALA A 120 22.27 -3.84 -15.20
N HIS A 121 22.06 -2.75 -15.93
CA HIS A 121 22.50 -2.63 -17.33
C HIS A 121 23.99 -2.29 -17.45
N ASN A 122 24.58 -1.69 -16.41
CA ASN A 122 25.99 -1.30 -16.37
C ASN A 122 26.51 -1.19 -14.92
N GLU A 123 27.83 -1.09 -14.78
CA GLU A 123 28.51 -1.00 -13.47
C GLU A 123 28.10 0.24 -12.65
N SER A 124 27.76 1.36 -13.28
CA SER A 124 27.35 2.57 -12.54
C SER A 124 25.95 2.40 -11.91
N GLU A 125 25.03 1.77 -12.63
CA GLU A 125 23.70 1.42 -12.13
C GLU A 125 23.79 0.39 -11.01
N LYS A 126 24.64 -0.64 -11.19
CA LYS A 126 24.92 -1.65 -10.16
C LYS A 126 25.48 -1.02 -8.88
N ALA A 127 26.48 -0.16 -9.00
CA ALA A 127 27.07 0.54 -7.85
C ALA A 127 26.05 1.43 -7.13
N LEU A 128 25.20 2.14 -7.88
CA LEU A 128 24.12 2.95 -7.30
C LEU A 128 23.08 2.09 -6.57
N ALA A 129 22.61 1.01 -7.19
CA ALA A 129 21.63 0.11 -6.60
C ALA A 129 22.16 -0.56 -5.32
N LEU A 130 23.42 -1.00 -5.33
CA LEU A 130 24.09 -1.55 -4.13
C LEU A 130 24.25 -0.49 -3.04
N SER A 131 24.58 0.75 -3.39
CA SER A 131 24.66 1.87 -2.44
C SER A 131 23.31 2.12 -1.76
N ILE A 132 22.22 2.17 -2.54
CA ILE A 132 20.86 2.32 -2.01
C ILE A 132 20.51 1.14 -1.11
N TRP A 133 20.77 -0.09 -1.55
CA TRP A 133 20.49 -1.30 -0.76
C TRP A 133 21.24 -1.30 0.59
N ASN A 134 22.54 -0.99 0.58
CA ASN A 134 23.34 -0.92 1.79
C ASN A 134 22.91 0.20 2.75
N SER A 135 22.20 1.22 2.26
CA SER A 135 21.66 2.31 3.08
C SER A 135 20.32 1.97 3.77
N VAL A 136 19.70 0.85 3.40
CA VAL A 136 18.43 0.41 4.00
C VAL A 136 18.64 0.10 5.48
N LYS A 137 17.88 0.80 6.33
CA LYS A 137 17.91 0.58 7.78
C LYS A 137 17.33 -0.79 8.13
N LYS A 138 18.09 -1.58 8.90
CA LYS A 138 17.70 -2.87 9.47
C LYS A 138 17.86 -2.82 11.00
N PRO A 139 17.01 -3.47 11.80
CA PRO A 139 15.81 -4.20 11.39
C PRO A 139 14.72 -3.28 10.84
N TYR A 140 13.84 -3.84 10.01
CA TYR A 140 12.64 -3.18 9.53
C TYR A 140 11.70 -2.86 10.69
N THR A 141 10.79 -1.92 10.50
CA THR A 141 9.80 -1.53 11.52
C THR A 141 8.39 -1.76 10.98
N TYR A 142 7.52 -2.37 11.79
CA TYR A 142 6.13 -2.61 11.43
C TYR A 142 5.17 -1.99 12.45
N TYR A 143 4.10 -1.37 11.96
CA TYR A 143 2.97 -0.93 12.76
C TYR A 143 1.67 -1.36 12.09
N SER A 144 0.70 -1.81 12.88
CA SER A 144 -0.61 -2.19 12.33
C SER A 144 -1.31 -0.99 11.69
N GLY A 145 -2.13 -1.24 10.66
CA GLY A 145 -2.81 -0.17 9.91
C GLY A 145 -2.13 0.18 8.58
N PHE A 146 -0.91 -0.29 8.31
CA PHE A 146 -0.16 0.10 7.11
C PHE A 146 -0.83 -0.39 5.81
N THR A 147 -1.38 -1.61 5.79
CA THR A 147 -2.10 -2.11 4.60
C THR A 147 -3.38 -1.32 4.32
N GLN A 148 -4.05 -0.87 5.37
CA GLN A 148 -5.23 0.01 5.25
C GLN A 148 -4.84 1.40 4.74
N TRP A 149 -3.69 1.92 5.16
CA TRP A 149 -3.11 3.15 4.59
C TRP A 149 -2.76 2.98 3.11
N ALA A 150 -2.12 1.87 2.73
CA ALA A 150 -1.80 1.58 1.34
C ALA A 150 -3.06 1.52 0.47
N ASN A 151 -4.08 0.77 0.88
CA ASN A 151 -5.37 0.71 0.20
C ASN A 151 -6.04 2.09 0.11
N GLY A 152 -5.98 2.88 1.20
CA GLY A 152 -6.49 4.25 1.22
C GLY A 152 -5.80 5.16 0.20
N ILE A 153 -4.48 5.01 0.02
CA ILE A 153 -3.69 5.73 -0.98
C ILE A 153 -4.01 5.23 -2.40
N GLU A 154 -4.18 3.93 -2.61
CA GLU A 154 -4.58 3.40 -3.93
C GLU A 154 -5.95 3.93 -4.36
N HIS A 155 -6.93 3.96 -3.44
CA HIS A 155 -8.23 4.55 -3.69
C HIS A 155 -8.18 6.06 -3.94
N MET A 156 -7.15 6.75 -3.43
CA MET A 156 -6.94 8.17 -3.70
C MET A 156 -6.76 8.43 -5.20
N MET A 157 -6.10 7.53 -5.94
CA MET A 157 -5.92 7.69 -7.38
C MET A 157 -7.27 7.73 -8.12
N PHE A 158 -8.15 6.77 -7.81
CA PHE A 158 -9.49 6.72 -8.39
C PHE A 158 -10.34 7.93 -7.97
N PHE A 159 -10.28 8.32 -6.71
CA PHE A 159 -10.97 9.51 -6.22
C PHE A 159 -10.50 10.79 -6.92
N SER A 160 -9.18 10.95 -7.10
CA SER A 160 -8.57 12.06 -7.85
C SER A 160 -9.04 12.11 -9.30
N PHE A 161 -9.18 10.95 -9.96
CA PHE A 161 -9.74 10.87 -11.31
C PHE A 161 -11.18 11.38 -11.36
N VAL A 162 -12.03 10.99 -10.40
CA VAL A 162 -13.42 11.49 -10.31
C VAL A 162 -13.45 13.00 -10.06
N LEU A 163 -12.58 13.52 -9.18
CA LEU A 163 -12.46 14.96 -8.94
C LEU A 163 -12.04 15.74 -10.20
N MET A 164 -11.14 15.18 -11.02
CA MET A 164 -10.74 15.79 -12.28
C MET A 164 -11.90 15.90 -13.27
N ILE A 165 -12.72 14.84 -13.40
CA ILE A 165 -13.92 14.88 -14.26
C ILE A 165 -14.88 15.96 -13.78
N MET A 166 -15.17 16.00 -12.47
CA MET A 166 -16.03 17.03 -11.89
C MET A 166 -15.47 18.44 -12.13
N GLY A 167 -14.17 18.64 -11.90
CA GLY A 167 -13.48 19.91 -12.16
C GLY A 167 -13.59 20.35 -13.63
N GLY A 168 -13.48 19.40 -14.56
CA GLY A 168 -13.68 19.66 -15.99
C GLY A 168 -15.12 20.08 -16.33
N ILE A 169 -16.11 19.42 -15.75
CA ILE A 169 -17.53 19.79 -15.91
C ILE A 169 -17.76 21.21 -15.38
N PHE A 170 -17.28 21.52 -14.16
CA PHE A 170 -17.41 22.87 -13.59
C PHE A 170 -16.72 23.93 -14.45
N ALA A 171 -15.50 23.67 -14.90
CA ALA A 171 -14.77 24.60 -15.75
C ALA A 171 -15.51 24.82 -17.09
N GLY A 172 -16.02 23.76 -17.70
CA GLY A 172 -16.83 23.82 -18.91
C GLY A 172 -18.13 24.60 -18.72
N SER A 173 -18.83 24.42 -17.60
CA SER A 173 -20.05 25.17 -17.27
C SER A 173 -19.78 26.67 -17.09
N ILE A 174 -18.65 27.05 -16.48
CA ILE A 174 -18.27 28.48 -16.34
C ILE A 174 -18.07 29.11 -17.72
N ILE A 175 -17.30 28.45 -18.60
CA ILE A 175 -17.04 28.95 -19.96
C ILE A 175 -18.34 29.03 -20.78
N ALA A 176 -19.21 28.02 -20.67
CA ALA A 176 -20.51 28.00 -21.35
C ALA A 176 -21.41 29.15 -20.88
N LYS A 177 -21.49 29.38 -19.57
CA LYS A 177 -22.26 30.48 -18.97
C LYS A 177 -21.75 31.85 -19.43
N ASP A 178 -20.43 32.03 -19.47
CA ASP A 178 -19.83 33.27 -19.96
C ASP A 178 -20.15 33.54 -21.44
N LYS A 179 -20.27 32.47 -22.24
CA LYS A 179 -20.69 32.56 -23.65
C LYS A 179 -22.17 32.94 -23.77
N GLU A 180 -23.04 32.32 -22.97
CA GLU A 180 -24.48 32.61 -22.95
C GLU A 180 -24.77 34.06 -22.55
N ASN A 181 -23.98 34.62 -21.63
CA ASN A 181 -24.12 36.01 -21.17
C ASN A 181 -23.56 37.06 -22.14
N GLY A 182 -23.16 36.68 -23.36
CA GLY A 182 -22.59 37.61 -24.36
C GLY A 182 -21.22 38.19 -23.97
N MET A 183 -20.56 37.63 -22.94
CA MET A 183 -19.31 38.19 -22.42
C MET A 183 -18.16 38.08 -23.44
N ASP A 184 -18.21 37.10 -24.35
CA ASP A 184 -17.26 36.98 -25.46
C ASP A 184 -17.35 38.14 -26.46
N GLU A 185 -18.55 38.68 -26.68
CA GLU A 185 -18.77 39.78 -27.62
C GLU A 185 -18.21 41.11 -27.08
N ILE A 186 -18.29 41.29 -25.76
CA ILE A 186 -17.70 42.43 -25.02
C ILE A 186 -16.16 42.34 -24.97
N ILE A 187 -15.61 41.14 -24.78
CA ILE A 187 -14.16 40.93 -24.68
C ILE A 187 -13.46 41.14 -26.04
N THR A 188 -14.09 40.75 -27.13
CA THR A 188 -13.50 40.78 -28.49
C THR A 188 -13.53 42.17 -29.14
N THR A 189 -14.43 43.05 -28.70
CA THR A 189 -14.57 44.44 -29.17
C THR A 189 -13.53 45.39 -28.56
N THR A 190 -12.82 45.00 -27.49
CA THR A 190 -11.77 45.83 -26.87
C THR A 190 -10.36 45.31 -27.15
N MET A 191 -9.44 46.21 -27.51
CA MET A 191 -8.07 45.87 -27.95
C MET A 191 -7.26 45.14 -26.87
N LYS A 192 -7.47 45.49 -25.60
CA LYS A 192 -6.83 44.86 -24.43
C LYS A 192 -7.56 43.59 -23.96
N GLY A 193 -8.86 43.49 -24.25
CA GLY A 193 -9.69 42.31 -23.95
C GLY A 193 -9.29 41.10 -24.79
N ARG A 194 -9.02 41.32 -26.09
CA ARG A 194 -8.71 40.27 -27.06
C ARG A 194 -7.49 39.39 -26.71
N LYS A 195 -6.49 39.93 -26.01
CA LYS A 195 -5.32 39.16 -25.53
C LYS A 195 -5.42 38.77 -24.05
N ASN A 196 -5.59 39.72 -23.14
CA ASN A 196 -5.43 39.44 -21.71
C ASN A 196 -6.70 38.84 -21.08
N LEU A 197 -7.89 39.31 -21.44
CA LEU A 197 -9.14 38.74 -20.90
C LEU A 197 -9.43 37.36 -21.47
N THR A 198 -9.12 37.11 -22.74
CA THR A 198 -9.27 35.79 -23.35
C THR A 198 -8.44 34.72 -22.61
N VAL A 199 -7.19 35.05 -22.25
CA VAL A 199 -6.34 34.14 -21.47
C VAL A 199 -6.89 33.97 -20.06
N ALA A 200 -7.26 35.06 -19.38
CA ALA A 200 -7.83 35.00 -18.03
C ALA A 200 -9.11 34.14 -17.98
N LYS A 201 -9.97 34.23 -19.00
CA LYS A 201 -11.22 33.45 -19.11
C LYS A 201 -10.99 31.94 -19.16
N ILE A 202 -9.86 31.49 -19.72
CA ILE A 202 -9.48 30.07 -19.71
C ILE A 202 -8.79 29.73 -18.40
N VAL A 203 -7.87 30.57 -17.92
CA VAL A 203 -7.06 30.29 -16.73
C VAL A 203 -7.89 30.24 -15.45
N ILE A 204 -8.87 31.13 -15.28
CA ILE A 204 -9.68 31.22 -14.04
C ILE A 204 -10.45 29.92 -13.75
N PRO A 205 -11.21 29.33 -14.70
CA PRO A 205 -11.86 28.04 -14.49
C PRO A 205 -10.88 26.91 -14.12
N TRP A 206 -9.69 26.90 -14.74
CA TRP A 206 -8.64 25.92 -14.42
C TRP A 206 -8.11 26.10 -12.99
N VAL A 207 -7.85 27.33 -12.55
CA VAL A 207 -7.42 27.64 -11.18
C VAL A 207 -8.50 27.24 -10.17
N MET A 208 -9.77 27.53 -10.46
CA MET A 208 -10.88 27.12 -9.60
C MET A 208 -11.03 25.60 -9.50
N ALA A 209 -10.92 24.89 -10.63
CA ALA A 209 -10.94 23.43 -10.65
C ALA A 209 -9.77 22.84 -9.84
N PHE A 210 -8.59 23.45 -9.93
CA PHE A 210 -7.43 23.05 -9.13
C PHE A 210 -7.64 23.26 -7.63
N ILE A 211 -8.25 24.38 -7.21
CA ILE A 211 -8.59 24.63 -5.81
C ILE A 211 -9.59 23.58 -5.30
N ILE A 212 -10.64 23.29 -6.07
CA ILE A 212 -11.64 22.27 -5.72
C ILE A 212 -10.96 20.90 -5.56
N TYR A 213 -10.07 20.55 -6.50
CA TYR A 213 -9.29 19.32 -6.42
C TYR A 213 -8.45 19.24 -5.15
N LEU A 214 -7.69 20.30 -4.83
CA LEU A 214 -6.88 20.36 -3.61
C LEU A 214 -7.73 20.26 -2.34
N CYS A 215 -8.88 20.93 -2.29
CA CYS A 215 -9.81 20.82 -1.18
C CYS A 215 -10.36 19.39 -1.04
N GLY A 216 -10.79 18.76 -2.14
CA GLY A 216 -11.32 17.40 -2.14
C GLY A 216 -10.29 16.38 -1.67
N VAL A 217 -9.09 16.42 -2.25
CA VAL A 217 -7.95 15.58 -1.83
C VAL A 217 -7.57 15.85 -0.37
N GLY A 218 -7.52 17.12 0.04
CA GLY A 218 -7.20 17.50 1.41
C GLY A 218 -8.19 16.91 2.42
N VAL A 219 -9.49 17.02 2.15
CA VAL A 219 -10.55 16.40 2.97
C VAL A 219 -10.36 14.88 3.05
N TYR A 220 -10.07 14.23 1.92
CA TYR A 220 -9.84 12.79 1.89
C TYR A 220 -8.65 12.36 2.76
N VAL A 221 -7.51 13.06 2.65
CA VAL A 221 -6.32 12.78 3.47
C VAL A 221 -6.59 13.00 4.96
N VAL A 222 -7.34 14.05 5.31
CA VAL A 222 -7.76 14.30 6.70
C VAL A 222 -8.66 13.17 7.21
N LEU A 223 -9.61 12.69 6.40
CA LEU A 223 -10.44 11.54 6.76
C LEU A 223 -9.61 10.29 6.99
N LEU A 224 -8.63 9.99 6.13
CA LEU A 224 -7.71 8.87 6.35
C LEU A 224 -6.95 9.01 7.68
N ARG A 225 -6.40 10.20 7.97
CA ARG A 225 -5.71 10.47 9.25
C ARG A 225 -6.62 10.33 10.48
N LEU A 226 -7.91 10.59 10.36
CA LEU A 226 -8.87 10.45 11.47
C LEU A 226 -9.31 9.00 11.68
N LEU A 227 -9.36 8.20 10.61
CA LEU A 227 -9.87 6.84 10.64
C LEU A 227 -8.77 5.79 10.85
N LEU A 228 -7.53 6.09 10.45
CA LEU A 228 -6.41 5.15 10.49
C LEU A 228 -5.34 5.61 11.50
N PRO A 229 -4.66 4.67 12.17
CA PRO A 229 -3.59 5.01 13.11
C PRO A 229 -2.44 5.70 12.38
N ALA A 230 -2.01 6.87 12.87
CA ALA A 230 -0.92 7.63 12.25
C ALA A 230 0.43 6.92 12.35
N ASP A 231 0.64 6.14 13.42
CA ASP A 231 1.89 5.39 13.66
C ASP A 231 2.18 4.36 12.56
N ALA A 232 1.13 3.87 11.88
CA ALA A 232 1.23 2.97 10.74
C ALA A 232 2.14 3.50 9.62
N LEU A 233 2.19 4.82 9.42
CA LEU A 233 3.02 5.46 8.40
C LEU A 233 4.53 5.36 8.69
N ASN A 234 4.92 5.00 9.91
CA ASN A 234 6.32 4.75 10.26
C ASN A 234 6.77 3.32 9.89
N THR A 235 5.90 2.51 9.30
CA THR A 235 6.24 1.18 8.81
C THR A 235 7.24 1.27 7.66
N SER A 236 8.28 0.44 7.70
CA SER A 236 9.29 0.35 6.64
C SER A 236 8.64 -0.15 5.35
N ILE A 237 8.93 0.49 4.22
CA ILE A 237 8.33 0.14 2.93
C ILE A 237 8.69 -1.29 2.48
N GLN A 238 9.79 -1.86 2.99
CA GLN A 238 10.21 -3.25 2.76
C GLN A 238 9.22 -4.28 3.33
N VAL A 239 8.39 -3.88 4.29
CA VAL A 239 7.34 -4.71 4.89
C VAL A 239 6.10 -4.77 3.98
N PHE A 240 6.03 -3.91 2.96
CA PHE A 240 4.96 -3.97 1.97
C PHE A 240 5.09 -5.24 1.13
N SER A 241 4.18 -6.19 1.32
CA SER A 241 4.07 -7.39 0.52
C SER A 241 2.61 -7.70 0.20
N GLU A 242 2.38 -8.37 -0.92
CA GLU A 242 1.11 -9.06 -1.12
C GLU A 242 0.92 -10.09 -0.01
N SER A 243 -0.32 -10.26 0.41
CA SER A 243 -0.69 -11.15 1.50
C SER A 243 -1.23 -12.45 0.91
N PHE A 244 -0.60 -13.56 1.27
CA PHE A 244 -1.07 -14.89 0.87
C PHE A 244 -2.19 -15.36 1.80
N LEU A 245 -2.07 -15.04 3.08
CA LEU A 245 -3.10 -15.34 4.05
C LEU A 245 -4.28 -14.38 3.84
N PRO A 246 -5.53 -14.88 3.81
CA PRO A 246 -6.67 -14.00 3.80
C PRO A 246 -6.76 -13.37 5.19
N TYR A 247 -6.18 -12.19 5.43
CA TYR A 247 -6.43 -11.41 6.64
C TYR A 247 -6.46 -9.90 6.41
N ASN A 248 -6.15 -9.44 5.20
CA ASN A 248 -6.17 -8.03 4.82
C ASN A 248 -7.56 -7.56 4.40
#